data_AF-A0A0B4FBM1-F1
#
_entry.id   AF-A0A0B4FBM1-F1
#
_cell.length_a   1.000
_cell.length_b   1.000
_cell.length_c   1.000
_cell.angle_alpha   90.00
_cell.angle_beta   90.00
_cell.angle_gamma   90.00
#
_symmetry.space_group_name_H-M   'P 1'
#
loop_
_entity.id
_entity.type
_entity.pdbx_description
1 polymer ?
#
loop_
_entity_poly.entity_id
_entity_poly.type
_entity_poly.pdbx_seq_one_letter_code
_entity_poly.pdbx_strand_id
1 'polypeptide(L)'
;MLSKYIIAVAALGLTTLASAQQPCGLKIAPCPYDQRCVPDSKDCTDLNRCKGTCQFKNKYTSCGGKRVHPVDCEPDTECRDDPRLPESCGLACDIPGICMPKKPRQCAGFAGFACPKGQFCYDVPKDGCDPKNGGADCLGLCL
;
A
#
# COMPACT_ATOMS: atom_id res chain seq x y z
N MET A 1 -7.71 -52.61 19.62
CA MET A 1 -8.48 -51.40 19.98
C MET A 1 -7.55 -50.57 20.86
N LEU A 2 -7.02 -49.40 20.51
CA LEU A 2 -7.67 -48.16 20.07
C LEU A 2 -6.74 -47.41 19.08
N SER A 3 -7.27 -47.06 17.92
CA SER A 3 -6.64 -46.11 17.00
C SER A 3 -6.88 -44.69 17.55
N LYS A 4 -5.80 -43.98 17.88
CA LYS A 4 -5.85 -42.59 18.34
C LYS A 4 -6.06 -41.69 17.12
N TYR A 5 -7.29 -41.25 16.90
CA TYR A 5 -7.65 -40.27 15.89
C TYR A 5 -6.99 -38.92 16.19
N ILE A 6 -6.05 -38.52 15.33
CA ILE A 6 -5.52 -37.15 15.28
C ILE A 6 -6.60 -36.29 14.65
N ILE A 7 -7.28 -35.47 15.45
CA ILE A 7 -8.20 -34.44 14.95
C ILE A 7 -7.33 -33.29 14.45
N ALA A 8 -7.13 -33.22 13.14
CA ALA A 8 -6.59 -32.05 12.48
C ALA A 8 -7.64 -30.93 12.54
N VAL A 9 -7.48 -30.01 13.49
CA VAL A 9 -8.29 -28.78 13.53
C VAL A 9 -7.79 -27.89 12.40
N ALA A 10 -8.47 -27.94 11.26
CA ALA A 10 -8.26 -26.98 10.18
C ALA A 10 -8.75 -25.61 10.67
N ALA A 11 -7.81 -24.77 11.12
CA ALA A 11 -8.08 -23.36 11.36
C ALA A 11 -8.42 -22.71 10.03
N LEU A 12 -9.71 -22.52 9.76
CA LEU A 12 -10.20 -21.66 8.69
C LEU A 12 -9.77 -20.23 9.04
N GLY A 13 -8.60 -19.85 8.56
CA GLY A 13 -8.17 -18.45 8.59
C GLY A 13 -9.18 -17.63 7.82
N LEU A 14 -9.84 -16.68 8.50
CA LEU A 14 -10.62 -15.66 7.82
C LEU A 14 -9.67 -14.83 6.97
N THR A 15 -9.61 -15.12 5.68
CA THR A 15 -9.03 -14.20 4.70
C THR A 15 -10.04 -13.07 4.51
N THR A 16 -9.88 -11.99 5.27
CA THR A 16 -10.59 -10.74 4.97
C THR A 16 -10.02 -10.19 3.67
N LEU A 17 -10.60 -10.63 2.56
CA LEU A 17 -10.46 -10.01 1.24
C LEU A 17 -11.20 -8.67 1.27
N ALA A 18 -10.53 -7.65 1.81
CA ALA A 18 -10.85 -6.26 1.52
C ALA A 18 -9.58 -5.47 1.78
N SER A 19 -9.16 -4.69 0.78
CA SER A 19 -8.29 -3.53 0.96
C SER A 19 -9.04 -2.49 1.81
N ALA A 20 -9.36 -2.86 3.06
CA ALA A 20 -9.94 -1.96 4.03
C ALA A 20 -8.78 -1.17 4.61
N GLN A 21 -8.71 0.13 4.28
CA GLN A 21 -7.72 1.02 4.83
C GLN A 21 -7.62 0.84 6.36
N GLN A 22 -6.39 0.73 6.86
CA GLN A 22 -6.12 0.39 8.25
C GLN A 22 -6.80 1.41 9.19
N PRO A 23 -7.58 0.96 10.19
CA PRO A 23 -8.20 1.87 11.15
C PRO A 23 -7.12 2.53 12.02
N CYS A 24 -7.45 3.72 12.53
CA CYS A 24 -6.63 4.47 13.46
C CYS A 24 -7.50 5.31 14.41
N GLY A 25 -6.85 6.08 15.30
CA GLY A 25 -7.53 6.82 16.35
C GLY A 25 -7.84 5.93 17.56
N LEU A 26 -8.75 6.35 18.43
CA LEU A 26 -9.14 5.61 19.65
C LEU A 26 -7.96 5.11 20.51
N LYS A 27 -6.81 5.79 20.46
CA LYS A 27 -5.54 5.39 21.10
C LYS A 27 -5.03 3.99 20.69
N ILE A 28 -5.40 3.50 19.52
CA ILE A 28 -4.81 2.27 18.96
C ILE A 28 -3.44 2.55 18.34
N ALA A 29 -2.80 1.51 17.81
CA ALA A 29 -1.50 1.61 17.16
C ALA A 29 -1.48 2.71 16.08
N PRO A 30 -0.37 3.48 15.96
CA PRO A 30 -0.25 4.52 14.96
C PRO A 30 -0.22 3.94 13.54
N CYS A 31 -0.57 4.78 12.58
CA CYS A 31 -0.43 4.44 11.17
C CYS A 31 1.04 4.20 10.79
N PRO A 32 1.29 3.44 9.70
CA PRO A 32 2.60 3.34 9.07
C PRO A 32 3.27 4.70 8.83
N TYR A 33 4.60 4.69 8.73
CA TYR A 33 5.42 5.91 8.67
C TYR A 33 5.10 6.84 7.48
N ASP A 34 4.58 6.29 6.38
CA ASP A 34 4.17 6.97 5.16
C ASP A 34 2.68 7.35 5.13
N GLN A 35 1.95 7.08 6.22
CA GLN A 35 0.53 7.35 6.37
C GLN A 35 0.25 8.28 7.56
N ARG A 36 -0.87 8.98 7.50
CA ARG A 36 -1.41 9.78 8.61
C ARG A 36 -2.80 9.30 8.98
N CYS A 37 -3.14 9.41 10.26
CA CYS A 37 -4.49 9.14 10.71
C CYS A 37 -5.42 10.29 10.31
N VAL A 38 -6.47 10.00 9.55
CA VAL A 38 -7.50 10.98 9.16
C VAL A 38 -8.79 10.62 9.88
N PRO A 39 -9.39 11.52 10.69
CA PRO A 39 -10.66 11.25 11.35
C PRO A 39 -11.77 10.92 10.34
N ASP A 40 -12.63 9.97 10.68
CA ASP A 40 -13.76 9.60 9.80
C ASP A 40 -14.85 10.69 9.78
N SER A 41 -14.95 11.45 10.88
CA SER A 41 -15.83 12.61 10.98
C SER A 41 -15.03 13.92 10.97
N LYS A 42 -15.48 14.89 10.17
CA LYS A 42 -14.87 16.23 10.09
C LYS A 42 -14.99 17.02 11.40
N ASP A 43 -15.99 16.72 12.22
CA ASP A 43 -16.23 17.39 13.51
C ASP A 43 -15.34 16.86 14.62
N CYS A 44 -14.59 15.78 14.35
CA CYS A 44 -13.66 15.24 15.31
C CYS A 44 -12.37 16.07 15.39
N THR A 45 -12.10 16.62 16.56
CA THR A 45 -10.84 17.32 16.87
C THR A 45 -9.86 16.48 17.70
N ASP A 46 -10.30 15.37 18.32
CA ASP A 46 -9.48 14.52 19.20
C ASP A 46 -9.45 13.06 18.72
N LEU A 47 -8.36 12.70 18.04
CA LEU A 47 -8.10 11.34 17.56
C LEU A 47 -7.92 10.30 18.68
N ASN A 48 -7.77 10.70 19.95
CA ASN A 48 -7.77 9.75 21.07
C ASN A 48 -9.17 9.19 21.36
N ARG A 49 -10.22 9.89 20.91
CA ARG A 49 -11.63 9.54 21.17
C ARG A 49 -12.40 9.20 19.91
N CYS A 50 -11.89 9.58 18.75
CA CYS A 50 -12.53 9.32 17.48
C CYS A 50 -11.90 8.16 16.74
N LYS A 51 -12.72 7.56 15.87
CA LYS A 51 -12.26 6.69 14.81
C LYS A 51 -11.67 7.51 13.67
N GLY A 52 -10.66 6.94 13.05
CA GLY A 52 -10.08 7.42 11.83
C GLY A 52 -9.61 6.28 10.97
N THR A 53 -9.12 6.66 9.80
CA THR A 53 -8.58 5.74 8.82
C THR A 53 -7.18 6.23 8.41
N CYS A 54 -6.22 5.30 8.33
CA CYS A 54 -4.89 5.61 7.85
C CYS A 54 -4.94 5.92 6.35
N GLN A 55 -4.41 7.08 5.98
CA GLN A 55 -4.33 7.53 4.59
C GLN A 55 -2.89 7.91 4.26
N PHE A 56 -2.45 7.57 3.06
CA PHE A 56 -1.14 7.94 2.56
C PHE A 56 -0.89 9.45 2.66
N LYS A 57 0.33 9.81 3.05
CA LYS A 57 0.77 11.21 3.13
C LYS A 57 0.93 11.80 1.73
N ASN A 58 1.51 11.03 0.80
CA ASN A 58 1.62 11.35 -0.61
C ASN A 58 0.28 11.13 -1.34
N LYS A 59 -0.03 12.01 -2.30
CA LYS A 59 -1.28 11.97 -3.07
C LYS A 59 -0.94 11.91 -4.55
N TYR A 60 -1.64 11.04 -5.26
CA TYR A 60 -1.51 10.87 -6.70
C TYR A 60 -2.90 10.82 -7.34
N THR A 61 -3.00 11.34 -8.55
CA THR A 61 -4.21 11.20 -9.37
C THR A 61 -4.44 9.72 -9.65
N SER A 62 -5.64 9.23 -9.39
CA SER A 62 -5.98 7.84 -9.67
C SER A 62 -6.40 7.66 -11.12
N CYS A 63 -5.92 6.60 -11.76
CA CYS A 63 -6.11 6.32 -13.18
C CYS A 63 -6.51 4.85 -13.41
N GLY A 64 -6.93 4.52 -14.64
CA GLY A 64 -7.36 3.16 -15.00
C GLY A 64 -8.65 2.71 -14.30
N GLY A 65 -8.80 1.38 -14.12
CA GLY A 65 -9.87 0.77 -13.31
C GLY A 65 -11.30 0.86 -13.88
N LYS A 66 -11.50 0.56 -15.18
CA LYS A 66 -12.81 0.52 -15.88
C LYS A 66 -13.85 1.56 -15.40
N ARG A 67 -13.47 2.83 -15.45
CA ARG A 67 -14.32 3.95 -15.04
C ARG A 67 -15.17 4.46 -16.21
N VAL A 68 -16.35 5.00 -15.90
CA VAL A 68 -17.23 5.69 -16.87
C VAL A 68 -16.50 6.86 -17.54
N HIS A 69 -15.68 7.57 -16.78
CA HIS A 69 -14.83 8.65 -17.28
C HIS A 69 -13.36 8.26 -17.06
N PRO A 70 -12.66 7.81 -18.11
CA PRO A 70 -11.22 7.57 -18.05
C PRO A 70 -10.48 8.85 -17.65
N VAL A 71 -9.48 8.70 -16.80
CA VAL A 71 -8.59 9.79 -16.38
C VAL A 71 -7.26 9.57 -17.08
N ASP A 72 -6.87 10.53 -17.92
CA ASP A 72 -5.56 10.57 -18.53
C ASP A 72 -4.56 11.22 -17.56
N CYS A 73 -3.36 10.64 -17.51
CA CYS A 73 -2.27 11.15 -16.69
C CYS A 73 -1.59 12.35 -17.38
N GLU A 74 -1.07 13.28 -16.58
CA GLU A 74 -0.27 14.42 -17.08
C GLU A 74 0.94 13.95 -17.91
N PRO A 75 1.46 14.75 -18.86
CA PRO A 75 2.45 14.30 -19.86
C PRO A 75 3.71 13.60 -19.31
N ASP A 76 4.19 13.97 -18.13
CA ASP A 76 5.38 13.38 -17.49
C ASP A 76 5.07 12.24 -16.51
N THR A 77 3.81 11.85 -16.43
CA THR A 77 3.32 10.75 -15.60
C THR A 77 2.69 9.66 -16.47
N GLU A 78 2.60 8.46 -15.93
CA GLU A 78 2.01 7.30 -16.58
C GLU A 78 1.16 6.52 -15.57
N CYS A 79 0.10 5.89 -16.07
CA CYS A 79 -0.78 5.10 -15.22
C CYS A 79 -0.14 3.76 -14.90
N ARG A 80 0.13 3.51 -13.61
CA ARG A 80 0.75 2.26 -13.12
C ARG A 80 0.04 1.74 -11.88
N ASP A 81 0.25 0.46 -11.59
CA ASP A 81 -0.14 -0.14 -10.32
C ASP A 81 0.43 0.68 -9.16
N ASP A 82 -0.35 0.86 -8.09
CA ASP A 82 0.06 1.63 -6.92
C ASP A 82 1.08 0.84 -6.07
N PRO A 83 2.38 1.20 -6.06
CA PRO A 83 3.41 0.45 -5.34
C PRO A 83 3.23 0.47 -3.82
N ARG A 84 2.37 1.37 -3.32
CA ARG A 84 2.04 1.49 -1.90
C ARG A 84 1.09 0.38 -1.44
N LEU A 85 0.54 -0.40 -2.36
CA LEU A 85 -0.36 -1.52 -2.13
C LEU A 85 0.21 -2.82 -2.74
N PRO A 86 1.31 -3.37 -2.21
CA PRO A 86 2.04 -4.49 -2.83
C PRO A 86 1.21 -5.78 -2.98
N GLU A 87 0.26 -6.02 -2.07
CA GLU A 87 -0.63 -7.19 -2.12
C GLU A 87 -1.82 -7.01 -3.09
N SER A 88 -1.95 -5.84 -3.71
CA SER A 88 -3.02 -5.56 -4.67
C SER A 88 -2.69 -6.18 -6.03
N CYS A 89 -3.66 -6.86 -6.64
CA CYS A 89 -3.53 -7.28 -8.03
C CYS A 89 -3.63 -6.10 -9.04
N GLY A 90 -3.93 -4.89 -8.55
CA GLY A 90 -3.79 -3.65 -9.31
C GLY A 90 -4.70 -3.56 -10.54
N LEU A 91 -4.19 -2.90 -11.57
CA LEU A 91 -4.87 -2.66 -12.84
C LEU A 91 -5.32 -3.97 -13.51
N ALA A 92 -4.64 -5.09 -13.26
CA ALA A 92 -5.02 -6.41 -13.79
C ALA A 92 -6.37 -6.92 -13.26
N CYS A 93 -6.79 -6.47 -12.07
CA CYS A 93 -8.09 -6.76 -11.47
C CYS A 93 -9.07 -5.60 -11.59
N ASP A 94 -8.85 -4.67 -12.53
CA ASP A 94 -9.62 -3.43 -12.64
C ASP A 94 -9.57 -2.54 -11.38
N ILE A 95 -8.60 -2.75 -10.48
CA ILE A 95 -8.36 -1.83 -9.35
C ILE A 95 -7.64 -0.60 -9.93
N PRO A 96 -8.05 0.62 -9.58
CA PRO A 96 -7.38 1.81 -10.06
C PRO A 96 -5.90 1.87 -9.67
N GLY A 97 -5.08 2.33 -10.62
CA GLY A 97 -3.70 2.69 -10.39
C GLY A 97 -3.54 4.15 -9.99
N ILE A 98 -2.29 4.62 -10.04
CA ILE A 98 -1.91 6.01 -9.83
C ILE A 98 -1.10 6.55 -11.02
N CYS A 99 -1.27 7.84 -11.31
CA CYS A 99 -0.41 8.57 -12.24
C CYS A 99 0.94 8.85 -11.58
N MET A 100 1.93 8.00 -11.86
CA MET A 100 3.28 8.08 -11.31
C MET A 100 4.22 8.74 -12.32
N PRO A 101 5.26 9.50 -11.89
CA PRO A 101 6.28 9.98 -12.83
C PRO A 101 6.85 8.84 -13.68
N LYS A 102 7.05 9.06 -14.98
CA LYS A 102 7.65 8.06 -15.90
C LYS A 102 9.08 7.67 -15.50
N LYS A 103 9.77 8.55 -14.80
CA LYS A 103 11.15 8.36 -14.30
C LYS A 103 11.20 8.72 -12.80
N PRO A 104 10.62 7.89 -11.92
CA PRO A 104 10.68 8.12 -10.49
C PRO A 104 12.12 7.98 -10.00
N ARG A 105 12.48 8.73 -8.94
CA ARG A 105 13.80 8.56 -8.32
C ARG A 105 13.87 7.19 -7.65
N GLN A 106 15.02 6.55 -7.75
CA GLN A 106 15.29 5.29 -7.08
C GLN A 106 15.71 5.53 -5.63
N CYS A 107 15.39 4.58 -4.76
CA CYS A 107 15.81 4.53 -3.37
C CYS A 107 16.21 3.12 -2.97
N ALA A 108 16.74 2.97 -1.76
CA ALA A 108 17.27 1.72 -1.25
C ALA A 108 18.39 1.15 -2.16
N GLY A 109 18.40 -0.16 -2.38
CA GLY A 109 19.48 -0.89 -3.03
C GLY A 109 20.80 -0.88 -2.26
N PHE A 110 21.83 -1.47 -2.87
CA PHE A 110 23.18 -1.57 -2.29
C PHE A 110 23.77 -0.21 -1.87
N ALA A 111 23.47 0.83 -2.64
CA ALA A 111 23.94 2.19 -2.38
C ALA A 111 23.13 2.94 -1.30
N GLY A 112 22.00 2.39 -0.84
CA GLY A 112 21.20 2.96 0.24
C GLY A 112 20.62 4.34 -0.06
N PHE A 113 20.16 4.59 -1.29
CA PHE A 113 19.68 5.91 -1.67
C PHE A 113 18.42 6.31 -0.88
N ALA A 114 18.43 7.52 -0.33
CA ALA A 114 17.29 8.09 0.38
C ALA A 114 16.37 8.89 -0.55
N CYS A 115 15.07 8.87 -0.26
CA CYS A 115 14.11 9.69 -0.98
C CYS A 115 14.20 11.17 -0.61
N PRO A 116 13.90 12.08 -1.55
CA PRO A 116 13.72 13.49 -1.25
C PRO A 116 12.68 13.72 -0.16
N LYS A 117 12.76 14.87 0.51
CA LYS A 117 11.83 15.24 1.57
C LYS A 117 10.38 15.18 1.07
N GLY A 118 9.54 14.46 1.82
CA GLY A 118 8.11 14.29 1.53
C GLY A 118 7.77 13.08 0.66
N GLN A 119 8.78 12.33 0.21
CA GLN A 119 8.61 11.05 -0.48
C GLN A 119 9.03 9.89 0.42
N PHE A 120 8.49 8.73 0.14
CA PHE A 120 8.72 7.47 0.83
C PHE A 120 9.19 6.42 -0.18
N CYS A 121 9.98 5.47 0.30
CA CYS A 121 10.55 4.44 -0.55
C CYS A 121 9.60 3.25 -0.61
N TYR A 122 9.15 2.91 -1.82
CA TYR A 122 8.28 1.77 -2.08
C TYR A 122 8.98 0.78 -2.99
N ASP A 123 8.78 -0.50 -2.76
CA ASP A 123 9.35 -1.54 -3.60
C ASP A 123 8.82 -1.47 -5.03
N VAL A 124 9.62 -1.85 -6.03
CA VAL A 124 9.15 -1.86 -7.43
C VAL A 124 8.20 -3.05 -7.60
N PRO A 125 6.92 -2.83 -7.97
CA PRO A 125 5.99 -3.95 -8.12
C PRO A 125 6.44 -4.86 -9.27
N LYS A 126 6.46 -6.18 -9.01
CA LYS A 126 6.66 -7.23 -10.03
C LYS A 126 8.03 -7.19 -10.72
N ASP A 127 9.07 -6.65 -10.07
CA ASP A 127 10.44 -6.64 -10.61
C ASP A 127 11.18 -7.98 -10.42
N GLY A 128 10.59 -8.92 -9.68
CA GLY A 128 11.17 -10.23 -9.40
C GLY A 128 12.29 -10.19 -8.37
N CYS A 129 12.50 -9.05 -7.70
CA CYS A 129 13.43 -8.88 -6.59
C CYS A 129 12.67 -9.04 -5.28
N ASP A 130 12.91 -10.14 -4.55
CA ASP A 130 12.25 -10.39 -3.26
C ASP A 130 13.19 -10.05 -2.10
N PRO A 131 12.98 -8.91 -1.40
CA PRO A 131 13.82 -8.52 -0.28
C PRO A 131 13.73 -9.49 0.92
N LYS A 132 12.70 -10.36 0.99
CA LYS A 132 12.57 -11.40 2.01
C LYS A 132 13.29 -12.70 1.65
N ASN A 133 13.70 -12.88 0.39
CA ASN A 133 14.37 -14.08 -0.12
C ASN A 133 15.71 -13.77 -0.83
N GLY A 134 16.47 -12.79 -0.32
CA GLY A 134 17.86 -12.55 -0.74
C GLY A 134 18.12 -11.24 -1.48
N GLY A 135 17.12 -10.38 -1.65
CA GLY A 135 17.28 -9.06 -2.28
C GLY A 135 17.56 -7.92 -1.30
N ALA A 136 18.71 -7.91 -0.61
CA ALA A 136 19.12 -6.72 0.16
C ALA A 136 19.37 -5.49 -0.74
N ASP A 137 19.51 -5.73 -2.05
CA ASP A 137 19.84 -4.74 -3.07
C ASP A 137 18.64 -4.30 -3.93
N CYS A 138 17.40 -4.66 -3.56
CA CYS A 138 16.23 -4.28 -4.36
C CYS A 138 16.07 -2.75 -4.40
N LEU A 139 15.87 -2.25 -5.62
CA LEU A 139 15.67 -0.83 -5.86
C LEU A 139 14.21 -0.50 -5.59
N GLY A 140 13.98 0.53 -4.77
CA GLY A 140 12.66 1.11 -4.60
C GLY A 140 12.44 2.34 -5.48
N LEU A 141 11.20 2.84 -5.47
CA LEU A 141 10.77 4.08 -6.09
C LEU A 141 10.37 5.08 -5.02
N CYS A 142 10.83 6.32 -5.16
CA CYS A 142 10.41 7.41 -4.31
C CYS A 142 9.09 8.00 -4.77
N LEU A 143 8.09 7.95 -3.88
CA LEU A 143 6.76 8.52 -4.06
C LEU A 143 6.32 9.36 -2.87
#